data_AF-E2NAN0-F1
#
_entry.id   AF-E2NAN0-F1
#
_cell.length_a   1.000
_cell.length_b   1.000
_cell.length_c   1.000
_cell.angle_alpha   90.00
_cell.angle_beta   90.00
_cell.angle_gamma   90.00
#
_symmetry.space_group_name_H-M   'P 1'
#
loop_
_entity.id
_entity.type
_entity.pdbx_description
1 polymer ?
#
loop_
_entity_poly.entity_id
_entity_poly.type
_entity_poly.pdbx_seq_one_letter_code
_entity_poly.pdbx_strand_id
1 'polypeptide(L)'
;MDAVSEIPDYVKRISFIDSNYNWDNERYGDKLQKWLEASSDNRLFVACYDDANALLDGKPFVSKTGGTWHRTYLMQRYLKKKMKRLSWNKTENDSIIYFTADNRRIQFYSRKNPEQKIYHTILVERNGYIQSVFSGTKYEGMGYQFMGRKVYDMYRQNSGSW
;
A
#
# COMPACT_ATOMS: atom_id res chain seq x y z
N MET A 1 -13.71 -3.17 -6.27
CA MET A 1 -13.55 -4.59 -6.67
C MET A 1 -14.86 -5.38 -6.62
N ASP A 2 -15.87 -4.92 -5.87
CA ASP A 2 -17.16 -5.59 -5.77
C ASP A 2 -18.04 -5.50 -7.02
N ALA A 3 -18.00 -4.36 -7.71
CA ALA A 3 -18.87 -4.08 -8.85
C ALA A 3 -18.55 -4.90 -10.12
N VAL A 4 -17.48 -5.69 -10.12
CA VAL A 4 -17.00 -6.42 -11.29
C VAL A 4 -16.65 -7.86 -10.90
N SER A 5 -16.91 -8.83 -11.78
CA SER A 5 -16.48 -10.22 -11.59
C SER A 5 -14.96 -10.37 -11.73
N GLU A 6 -14.35 -9.62 -12.64
CA GLU A 6 -12.92 -9.58 -12.92
C GLU A 6 -12.43 -8.13 -13.01
N ILE A 7 -11.17 -7.88 -12.69
CA ILE A 7 -10.59 -6.54 -12.85
C ILE A 7 -10.37 -6.31 -14.36
N PRO A 8 -10.92 -5.22 -14.95
CA PRO A 8 -10.77 -4.95 -16.38
C PRO A 8 -9.31 -4.79 -16.81
N ASP A 9 -9.01 -5.18 -18.05
CA ASP A 9 -7.67 -5.18 -18.63
C ASP A 9 -7.06 -3.78 -18.79
N TYR A 10 -7.88 -2.75 -18.96
CA TYR A 10 -7.45 -1.35 -19.02
C TYR A 10 -6.93 -0.84 -17.67
N VAL A 11 -7.25 -1.51 -16.56
CA VAL A 11 -6.68 -1.19 -15.24
C VAL A 11 -5.28 -1.78 -15.17
N LYS A 12 -4.25 -0.92 -15.31
CA LYS A 12 -2.84 -1.33 -15.24
C LYS A 12 -2.20 -1.16 -13.87
N ARG A 13 -2.88 -0.46 -12.96
CA ARG A 13 -2.31 -0.14 -11.65
C ARG A 13 -3.40 -0.10 -10.61
N ILE A 14 -3.13 -0.76 -9.49
CA ILE A 14 -3.96 -0.69 -8.29
C ILE A 14 -3.05 -0.27 -7.14
N SER A 15 -3.49 0.71 -6.38
CA SER A 15 -2.81 1.14 -5.18
C SER A 15 -3.76 1.23 -4.00
N PHE A 16 -3.39 0.60 -2.90
CA PHE A 16 -4.07 0.73 -1.62
C PHE A 16 -3.14 1.53 -0.70
N ILE A 17 -3.59 2.71 -0.28
CA ILE A 17 -2.88 3.51 0.73
C ILE A 17 -3.81 3.55 1.92
N ASP A 18 -3.54 2.67 2.88
CA ASP A 18 -4.34 2.50 4.09
C ASP A 18 -5.83 2.27 3.81
N SER A 19 -6.14 1.58 2.72
CA SER A 19 -7.51 1.44 2.19
C SER A 19 -7.93 -0.01 1.92
N ASN A 20 -7.15 -0.99 2.39
CA ASN A 20 -7.44 -2.42 2.24
C ASN A 20 -8.03 -3.06 3.52
N TYR A 21 -8.64 -2.28 4.41
CA TYR A 21 -9.22 -2.75 5.68
C TYR A 21 -10.27 -3.86 5.49
N ASN A 22 -10.96 -3.88 4.35
CA ASN A 22 -11.92 -4.91 3.98
C ASN A 22 -11.32 -6.08 3.19
N TRP A 23 -9.99 -6.23 3.11
CA TRP A 23 -9.38 -7.35 2.40
C TRP A 23 -9.87 -8.70 2.93
N ASP A 24 -10.26 -9.55 2.00
CA ASP A 24 -10.76 -10.89 2.23
C ASP A 24 -10.23 -11.82 1.13
N ASN A 25 -9.64 -12.95 1.55
CA ASN A 25 -8.97 -13.87 0.64
C ASN A 25 -9.94 -14.59 -0.30
N GLU A 26 -11.17 -14.85 0.15
CA GLU A 26 -12.17 -15.60 -0.61
C GLU A 26 -12.86 -14.68 -1.61
N ARG A 27 -13.22 -13.47 -1.18
CA ARG A 27 -13.96 -12.49 -1.99
C ARG A 27 -13.09 -11.79 -3.05
N TYR A 28 -11.84 -11.46 -2.72
CA TYR A 28 -10.99 -10.62 -3.58
C TYR A 28 -9.70 -11.29 -4.05
N GLY A 29 -9.26 -12.34 -3.35
CA GLY A 29 -7.97 -12.99 -3.58
C GLY A 29 -7.78 -13.44 -5.02
N ASP A 30 -8.72 -14.23 -5.54
CA ASP A 30 -8.64 -14.81 -6.88
C ASP A 30 -8.65 -13.72 -7.97
N LYS A 31 -9.49 -12.68 -7.81
CA LYS A 31 -9.55 -11.54 -8.74
C LYS A 31 -8.21 -10.81 -8.83
N LEU A 32 -7.61 -10.51 -7.67
CA LEU A 32 -6.33 -9.78 -7.63
C LEU A 32 -5.19 -10.64 -8.19
N GLN A 33 -5.17 -11.94 -7.85
CA GLN A 33 -4.18 -12.87 -8.38
C GLN A 33 -4.27 -12.96 -9.90
N LYS A 34 -5.45 -13.28 -10.45
CA LYS A 34 -5.67 -13.40 -11.89
C LYS A 34 -5.27 -12.14 -12.63
N TRP A 35 -5.66 -10.97 -12.10
CA TRP A 35 -5.26 -9.69 -12.67
C TRP A 35 -3.73 -9.52 -12.66
N LEU A 36 -3.04 -9.83 -11.57
CA LEU A 36 -1.57 -9.76 -11.53
C LEU A 36 -0.87 -10.74 -12.49
N GLU A 37 -1.47 -11.91 -12.76
CA GLU A 37 -0.94 -12.93 -13.66
C GLU A 37 -1.26 -12.65 -15.13
N ALA A 38 -2.33 -11.89 -15.42
CA ALA A 38 -2.78 -11.59 -16.77
C ALA A 38 -1.80 -10.71 -17.56
N SER A 39 -0.97 -9.89 -16.90
CA SER A 39 -0.01 -9.03 -17.59
C SER A 39 1.14 -8.59 -16.67
N SER A 40 2.36 -8.55 -17.23
CA SER A 40 3.53 -7.95 -16.61
C SER A 40 3.44 -6.42 -16.47
N ASP A 41 2.46 -5.78 -17.11
CA ASP A 41 2.19 -4.34 -16.92
C ASP A 41 1.35 -4.04 -15.67
N ASN A 42 0.67 -5.04 -15.11
CA ASN A 42 -0.22 -4.84 -13.97
C ASN A 42 0.61 -4.65 -12.69
N ARG A 43 0.50 -3.47 -12.06
CA ARG A 43 1.31 -3.05 -10.92
C ARG A 43 0.49 -2.88 -9.64
N LEU A 44 0.94 -3.51 -8.56
CA LEU A 44 0.29 -3.43 -7.25
C LEU A 44 1.20 -2.74 -6.23
N PHE A 45 0.68 -1.70 -5.60
CA PHE A 45 1.29 -1.06 -4.43
C PHE A 45 0.31 -1.06 -3.27
N VAL A 46 0.75 -1.56 -2.12
CA VAL A 46 -0.04 -1.57 -0.89
C VAL A 46 0.79 -0.92 0.20
N ALA A 47 0.25 0.11 0.83
CA ALA A 47 0.87 0.80 1.95
C ALA A 47 -0.07 0.81 3.16
N CYS A 48 0.48 0.55 4.34
CA CYS A 48 -0.20 0.73 5.61
C CYS A 48 0.77 1.27 6.66
N TYR A 49 0.22 1.67 7.80
CA TYR A 49 0.96 1.84 9.05
C TYR A 49 0.44 0.83 10.08
N ASP A 50 1.19 0.63 11.15
CA ASP A 50 0.78 -0.21 12.28
C ASP A 50 -0.33 0.50 13.08
N ASP A 51 -1.54 0.43 12.51
CA ASP A 51 -2.79 0.92 13.09
C ASP A 51 -3.27 0.06 14.27
N ALA A 52 -2.76 -1.17 14.39
CA ALA A 52 -2.98 -2.03 15.55
C ALA A 52 -2.26 -1.54 16.82
N ASN A 53 -1.16 -0.79 16.67
CA ASN A 53 -0.46 -0.14 17.80
C ASN A 53 -0.83 1.35 17.97
N ALA A 54 -1.66 1.90 17.09
CA ALA A 54 -2.04 3.31 17.15
C ALA A 54 -3.07 3.58 18.26
N LEU A 55 -2.94 4.72 18.93
CA LEU A 55 -3.82 5.14 20.01
C LEU A 55 -4.55 6.43 19.65
N LEU A 56 -5.85 6.46 19.94
CA LEU A 56 -6.68 7.66 19.98
C LEU A 56 -6.98 7.95 21.45
N ASP A 57 -6.56 9.11 21.95
CA ASP A 57 -6.70 9.50 23.35
C ASP A 57 -6.16 8.44 24.34
N GLY A 58 -5.01 7.86 23.99
CA GLY A 58 -4.36 6.81 24.78
C GLY A 58 -5.03 5.44 24.70
N LYS A 59 -6.07 5.26 23.88
CA LYS A 59 -6.82 4.00 23.73
C LYS A 59 -6.69 3.43 22.32
N PRO A 60 -6.59 2.10 22.16
CA PRO A 60 -6.69 1.48 20.84
C PRO A 60 -8.04 1.78 20.21
N PHE A 61 -8.05 2.18 18.94
CA PHE A 61 -9.29 2.42 18.18
C PHE A 61 -9.56 1.35 17.12
N VAL A 62 -8.58 0.48 16.85
CA VAL A 62 -8.70 -0.66 15.93
C VAL A 62 -8.29 -1.94 16.65
N SER A 63 -8.98 -3.05 16.36
CA SER A 63 -8.56 -4.35 16.86
C SER A 63 -7.32 -4.85 16.11
N LYS A 64 -6.54 -5.74 16.73
CA LYS A 64 -5.32 -6.31 16.13
C LYS A 64 -5.53 -6.96 14.75
N THR A 65 -6.76 -7.36 14.41
CA THR A 65 -7.12 -8.01 13.13
C THR A 65 -8.06 -7.17 12.26
N GLY A 66 -8.62 -6.08 12.80
CA GLY A 66 -9.55 -5.20 12.09
C GLY A 66 -8.87 -4.17 11.19
N GLY A 67 -7.59 -3.89 11.44
CA GLY A 67 -6.84 -2.82 10.79
C GLY A 67 -6.20 -3.18 9.46
N THR A 68 -5.77 -2.15 8.74
CA THR A 68 -5.04 -2.26 7.47
C THR A 68 -3.68 -2.93 7.68
N TRP A 69 -3.07 -2.82 8.87
CA TRP A 69 -1.84 -3.54 9.20
C TRP A 69 -2.02 -5.04 8.99
N HIS A 70 -2.99 -5.65 9.68
CA HIS A 70 -3.26 -7.08 9.58
C HIS A 70 -3.69 -7.48 8.16
N ARG A 71 -4.59 -6.70 7.56
CA ARG A 71 -5.16 -6.98 6.24
C ARG A 71 -4.11 -6.92 5.12
N THR A 72 -3.13 -6.02 5.26
CA THR A 72 -1.96 -5.94 4.37
C THR A 72 -1.11 -7.20 4.45
N TYR A 73 -0.85 -7.71 5.65
CA TYR A 73 -0.14 -8.98 5.83
C TYR A 73 -0.91 -10.18 5.27
N LEU A 74 -2.24 -10.23 5.46
CA LEU A 74 -3.07 -11.29 4.89
C LEU A 74 -3.02 -11.28 3.36
N MET A 75 -3.17 -10.11 2.74
CA MET A 75 -3.08 -9.94 1.29
C MET A 75 -1.71 -10.36 0.76
N GLN A 76 -0.62 -9.90 1.40
CA GLN A 76 0.75 -10.28 1.03
C GLN A 76 0.96 -11.79 1.12
N ARG A 77 0.53 -12.42 2.23
CA ARG A 77 0.66 -13.88 2.43
C ARG A 77 -0.16 -14.68 1.44
N TYR A 78 -1.36 -14.19 1.11
CA TYR A 78 -2.21 -14.81 0.09
C TYR A 78 -1.50 -14.84 -1.26
N LEU A 79 -1.04 -13.69 -1.75
CA LEU A 79 -0.34 -13.60 -3.04
C LEU A 79 0.94 -14.44 -3.04
N LYS A 80 1.75 -14.39 -1.97
CA LYS A 80 2.94 -15.24 -1.83
C LYS A 80 2.61 -16.74 -1.89
N LYS A 81 1.49 -17.18 -1.29
CA LYS A 81 1.05 -18.58 -1.30
C LYS A 81 0.56 -19.01 -2.69
N LYS A 82 -0.14 -18.14 -3.40
CA LYS A 82 -0.78 -18.43 -4.67
C LYS A 82 0.15 -18.31 -5.87
N MET A 83 0.97 -17.25 -5.91
CA MET A 83 1.90 -16.95 -7.00
C MET A 83 3.29 -17.53 -6.71
N LYS A 84 3.38 -18.86 -6.59
CA LYS A 84 4.60 -19.57 -6.13
C LYS A 84 5.85 -19.38 -7.00
N ARG A 85 5.68 -18.93 -8.26
CA ARG A 85 6.79 -18.65 -9.19
C ARG A 85 7.51 -17.34 -8.88
N LEU A 86 6.93 -16.47 -8.06
CA LEU A 86 7.53 -15.19 -7.71
C LEU A 86 8.53 -15.34 -6.56
N SER A 87 9.71 -14.77 -6.75
CA SER A 87 10.67 -14.53 -5.67
C SER A 87 10.29 -13.26 -4.91
N TRP A 88 10.22 -13.37 -3.59
CA TRP A 88 9.86 -12.27 -2.70
C TRP A 88 11.08 -11.81 -1.89
N ASN A 89 11.37 -10.52 -1.94
CA ASN A 89 12.37 -9.89 -1.08
C ASN A 89 11.68 -9.21 0.10
N LYS A 90 12.31 -9.27 1.27
CA LYS A 90 11.89 -8.54 2.48
C LYS A 90 13.01 -7.62 2.92
N THR A 91 12.70 -6.34 3.07
CA THR A 91 13.55 -5.36 3.73
C THR A 91 12.86 -4.94 5.03
N GLU A 92 13.57 -4.99 6.14
CA GLU A 92 13.03 -4.57 7.43
C GLU A 92 14.07 -3.78 8.22
N ASN A 93 13.63 -2.70 8.84
CA ASN A 93 14.40 -1.90 9.78
C ASN A 93 13.48 -1.41 10.91
N ASP A 94 13.94 -0.49 11.74
CA ASP A 94 13.18 0.00 12.91
C ASP A 94 11.91 0.77 12.52
N SER A 95 11.84 1.30 11.30
CA SER A 95 10.72 2.10 10.82
C SER A 95 9.76 1.34 9.89
N ILE A 96 10.24 0.34 9.15
CA ILE A 96 9.45 -0.26 8.07
C ILE A 96 9.64 -1.77 7.95
N ILE A 97 8.64 -2.40 7.35
CA ILE A 97 8.70 -3.72 6.76
C ILE A 97 8.23 -3.57 5.31
N TYR A 98 9.05 -4.02 4.36
CA TYR A 98 8.80 -3.82 2.93
C TYR A 98 9.01 -5.11 2.17
N PHE A 99 7.95 -5.62 1.55
CA PHE A 99 8.00 -6.77 0.68
C PHE A 99 7.92 -6.34 -0.78
N THR A 100 8.76 -6.92 -1.62
CA THR A 100 8.71 -6.71 -3.08
C THR A 100 8.80 -8.04 -3.80
N ALA A 101 8.15 -8.12 -4.96
CA ALA A 101 8.26 -9.24 -5.88
C ALA A 101 8.22 -8.75 -7.32
N ASP A 102 8.71 -9.61 -8.22
CA ASP A 102 8.64 -9.43 -9.67
C ASP A 102 9.19 -8.07 -10.15
N ASN A 103 10.48 -7.83 -9.91
CA ASN A 103 11.15 -6.57 -10.24
C ASN A 103 10.44 -5.33 -9.69
N ARG A 104 9.94 -5.43 -8.44
CA ARG A 104 9.19 -4.39 -7.72
C ARG A 104 7.85 -4.02 -8.38
N ARG A 105 7.29 -4.87 -9.25
CA ARG A 105 5.93 -4.70 -9.79
C ARG A 105 4.86 -4.87 -8.71
N ILE A 106 5.14 -5.72 -7.73
CA ILE A 106 4.28 -5.96 -6.56
C ILE A 106 5.01 -5.51 -5.31
N GLN A 107 4.39 -4.62 -4.54
CA GLN A 107 5.01 -3.98 -3.39
C GLN A 107 4.04 -3.88 -2.21
N PHE A 108 4.55 -4.20 -1.02
CA PHE A 108 3.83 -4.08 0.26
C PHE A 108 4.71 -3.33 1.25
N TYR A 109 4.39 -2.07 1.52
CA TYR A 109 5.06 -1.20 2.48
C TYR A 109 4.25 -1.09 3.77
N SER A 110 4.89 -1.38 4.89
CA SER A 110 4.26 -1.37 6.20
C SER A 110 5.11 -0.52 7.14
N ARG A 111 4.61 0.63 7.57
CA ARG A 111 5.31 1.50 8.53
C ARG A 111 5.04 1.06 9.97
N LYS A 112 6.09 0.71 10.69
CA LYS A 112 6.04 0.47 12.14
C LYS A 112 5.63 1.75 12.86
N ASN A 113 4.97 1.61 14.01
CA ASN A 113 4.40 2.74 14.74
C ASN A 113 4.77 2.70 16.23
N PRO A 114 6.08 2.72 16.59
CA PRO A 114 6.47 2.76 17.99
C PRO A 114 5.98 4.05 18.69
N GLU A 115 5.66 5.10 17.93
CA GLU A 115 5.13 6.35 18.45
C GLU A 115 3.63 6.32 18.74
N GLN A 116 2.94 5.22 18.40
CA GLN A 116 1.50 5.01 18.62
C GLN A 116 0.62 6.11 18.00
N LYS A 117 1.06 6.70 16.88
CA LYS A 117 0.38 7.79 16.18
C LYS A 117 -0.58 7.30 15.11
N ILE A 118 -1.55 8.15 14.77
CA ILE A 118 -2.46 7.91 13.64
C ILE A 118 -1.80 8.49 12.38
N TYR A 119 -1.40 7.63 11.44
CA TYR A 119 -0.72 8.03 10.19
C TYR A 119 -1.60 8.00 8.93
N HIS A 120 -2.92 7.78 9.07
CA HIS A 120 -3.85 7.62 7.94
C HIS A 120 -3.67 8.69 6.84
N THR A 121 -3.79 9.98 7.21
CA THR A 121 -3.60 11.09 6.26
C THR A 121 -2.13 11.33 5.94
N ILE A 122 -1.22 11.05 6.89
CA ILE A 122 0.21 11.25 6.75
C ILE A 122 0.79 10.36 5.65
N LEU A 123 0.29 9.13 5.47
CA LEU A 123 0.69 8.25 4.37
C LEU A 123 0.45 8.91 3.00
N VAL A 124 -0.71 9.54 2.81
CA VAL A 124 -1.02 10.24 1.56
C VAL A 124 -0.18 11.51 1.43
N GLU A 125 -0.17 12.30 2.49
CA GLU A 125 0.47 13.61 2.56
C GLU A 125 1.98 13.53 2.31
N ARG A 126 2.66 12.53 2.90
CA ARG A 126 4.09 12.29 2.71
C ARG A 126 4.34 11.40 1.50
N ASN A 127 3.99 11.95 0.34
CA ASN A 127 4.32 11.41 -0.98
C ASN A 127 3.57 10.09 -1.33
N GLY A 128 2.41 9.82 -0.72
CA GLY A 128 1.63 8.61 -1.01
C GLY A 128 1.03 8.63 -2.41
N TYR A 129 0.48 9.76 -2.87
CA TYR A 129 -0.09 9.84 -4.22
C TYR A 129 0.94 9.57 -5.33
N ILE A 130 2.08 10.27 -5.32
CA ILE A 130 3.17 10.09 -6.28
C ILE A 130 3.78 8.68 -6.19
N GLN A 131 3.90 8.11 -4.99
CA GLN A 131 4.30 6.70 -4.83
C GLN A 131 3.29 5.74 -5.46
N SER A 132 1.99 6.02 -5.33
CA SER A 132 0.95 5.21 -5.95
C SER A 132 1.12 5.15 -7.47
N VAL A 133 1.40 6.30 -8.09
CA VAL A 133 1.58 6.45 -9.54
C VAL A 133 2.90 5.85 -10.05
N PHE A 134 4.01 6.05 -9.33
CA PHE A 134 5.33 5.67 -9.83
C PHE A 134 5.88 4.36 -9.30
N SER A 135 5.28 3.74 -8.28
CA SER A 135 5.69 2.42 -7.78
C SER A 135 5.84 1.40 -8.91
N GLY A 136 6.97 0.70 -8.96
CA GLY A 136 7.29 -0.30 -9.98
C GLY A 136 7.59 0.29 -11.36
N THR A 137 7.95 1.58 -11.44
CA THR A 137 8.41 2.26 -12.66
C THR A 137 9.81 2.84 -12.47
N LYS A 138 10.46 3.24 -13.55
CA LYS A 138 11.77 3.92 -13.51
C LYS A 138 11.74 5.29 -12.80
N TYR A 139 10.56 5.86 -12.57
CA TYR A 139 10.38 7.13 -11.89
C TYR A 139 10.16 6.97 -10.37
N GLU A 140 10.06 5.75 -9.86
CA GLU A 140 9.90 5.50 -8.43
C GLU A 140 11.07 6.09 -7.64
N GLY A 141 10.77 6.97 -6.68
CA GLY A 141 11.77 7.63 -5.85
C GLY A 141 12.59 8.74 -6.54
N MET A 142 12.27 9.11 -7.79
CA MET A 142 12.93 10.22 -8.46
C MET A 142 12.47 11.56 -7.86
N GLY A 143 13.33 12.19 -7.07
CA GLY A 143 13.05 13.50 -6.46
C GLY A 143 12.08 13.47 -5.28
N TYR A 144 11.71 12.29 -4.77
CA TYR A 144 10.89 12.13 -3.57
C TYR A 144 11.25 10.84 -2.82
N GLN A 145 10.92 10.79 -1.53
CA GLN A 145 10.98 9.56 -0.73
C GLN A 145 9.62 9.31 -0.09
N PHE A 146 9.05 8.12 -0.25
CA PHE A 146 7.79 7.80 0.41
C PHE A 146 7.94 7.88 1.94
N MET A 147 6.99 8.53 2.60
CA MET A 147 7.05 8.89 4.03
C MET A 147 8.18 9.84 4.44
N GLY A 148 8.92 10.39 3.47
CA GLY A 148 9.93 11.44 3.66
C GLY A 148 9.34 12.85 3.68
N ARG A 149 10.18 13.86 3.40
CA ARG A 149 9.75 15.26 3.27
C ARG A 149 8.72 15.37 2.13
N LYS A 150 7.63 16.09 2.39
CA LYS A 150 6.56 16.35 1.42
C LYS A 150 7.13 17.13 0.24
N VAL A 151 6.88 16.66 -0.98
CA VAL A 151 7.36 17.34 -2.20
C VAL A 151 6.30 18.19 -2.88
N TYR A 152 5.03 18.04 -2.49
CA TYR A 152 3.91 18.77 -3.09
C TYR A 152 3.81 20.23 -2.65
N ASP A 153 4.42 20.62 -1.54
CA ASP A 153 4.27 21.97 -0.97
C ASP A 153 4.70 23.06 -1.98
N MET A 154 5.67 22.76 -2.84
CA MET A 154 6.13 23.67 -3.90
C MET A 154 5.15 23.82 -5.06
N TYR A 155 4.22 22.88 -5.21
CA TYR A 155 3.24 22.83 -6.31
C TYR A 155 1.81 23.13 -5.83
N ARG A 156 1.61 23.30 -4.51
CA ARG A 156 0.34 23.75 -3.96
C ARG A 156 0.11 25.20 -4.36
N GLN A 157 -0.84 25.43 -5.25
CA GLN A 157 -1.46 26.74 -5.35
C GLN A 157 -2.40 26.91 -4.16
N ASN A 158 -2.15 27.94 -3.34
CA ASN A 158 -3.12 28.35 -2.34
C ASN A 158 -4.33 28.93 -3.09
N SER A 159 -5.45 28.21 -3.05
CA SER A 159 -6.74 28.77 -3.45
C SER A 159 -7.18 29.77 -2.38
N GLY A 160 -6.72 31.03 -2.49
CA GLY A 160 -7.14 32.10 -1.58
C GLY A 160 -6.44 33.43 -1.79
N SER A 161 -7.04 34.29 -2.61
CA SER A 161 -7.19 35.73 -2.35
C SER A 161 -8.40 36.21 -3.16
N TRP A 162 -9.62 36.07 -2.60
CA TRP A 162 -10.77 36.88 -2.99
C TRP A 162 -11.09 37.80 -1.80
#